data_AF-A0A522IFJ9-F1
#
_entry.id   AF-A0A522IFJ9-F1
#
_cell.length_a   1.000
_cell.length_b   1.000
_cell.length_c   1.000
_cell.angle_alpha   90.00
_cell.angle_beta   90.00
_cell.angle_gamma   90.00
#
_symmetry.space_group_name_H-M   'P 1'
#
loop_
_entity.id
_entity.type
_entity.pdbx_description
1 polymer ?
#
loop_
_entity_poly.entity_id
_entity_poly.type
_entity_poly.pdbx_seq_one_letter_code
_entity_poly.pdbx_strand_id
1 'polypeptide(L)'
;MDLHILALETSSSLCGVALLSVSGGQTQVRSLGHDAVGEHAQRLLPMVDQLLDEAHIGRSQLAAIAFGQGPGGFTGLRVACGVAQGMAYALDIPVIPVPSLLAVAEQDGGAGGAVRVVLQDARMNEVYAAAYRPVDGSWHVLCGAALLNVSDVGVWLEQLRWRLRVESAAPPLVSIRLLGDAPEAYPALSSLVVTLRETPSLQTVRGDAQRATAEAVAHLAQRAWLAGETVAPDRAVPLYVRDKVAYTTVEREKGLGGNPKAQAPVAIVPMQMADVSEVASIEASVQAFPWTAGNFRDALEAGYGAWVARLGERIVGFSLAMFAPDIAHLLLIAVLPDAQRKGVGYTLLRHCEYETVRHELPRIMLEVRPSNERAVAFYANRGYVHMNTRKGYYPTGGGEREDAWIMEKVLKIAGGHG
;
A
#
# COMPACT_ATOMS: atom_id res chain seq x y z
N MET A 1 15.06 4.58 -35.34
CA MET A 1 14.22 5.77 -35.20
C MET A 1 14.55 6.36 -33.85
N ASP A 2 14.82 7.67 -33.81
CA ASP A 2 15.15 8.32 -32.55
C ASP A 2 13.87 8.49 -31.72
N LEU A 3 13.98 8.30 -30.41
CA LEU A 3 12.86 8.44 -29.46
C LEU A 3 13.15 9.61 -28.53
N HIS A 4 12.21 10.55 -28.42
CA HIS A 4 12.31 11.67 -27.49
C HIS A 4 11.09 11.72 -26.56
N ILE A 5 11.33 11.66 -25.25
CA ILE A 5 10.29 11.76 -24.22
C ILE A 5 10.61 12.95 -23.32
N LEU A 6 9.67 13.88 -23.19
CA LEU A 6 9.76 15.01 -22.27
C LEU A 6 9.06 14.64 -20.96
N ALA A 7 9.76 14.72 -19.83
CA ALA A 7 9.26 14.40 -18.50
C ALA A 7 9.13 15.65 -17.62
N LEU A 8 8.01 15.77 -16.92
CA LEU A 8 7.69 16.89 -16.02
C LEU A 8 7.50 16.37 -14.59
N GLU A 9 8.17 16.94 -13.59
CA GLU A 9 8.00 16.52 -12.18
C GLU A 9 7.86 17.73 -11.27
N THR A 10 6.70 17.84 -10.59
CA THR A 10 6.34 19.00 -9.76
C THR A 10 5.55 18.59 -8.51
N SER A 11 5.70 17.34 -8.05
CA SER A 11 5.03 16.77 -6.88
C SER A 11 5.58 17.29 -5.55
N SER A 12 6.81 17.80 -5.53
CA SER A 12 7.48 18.37 -4.36
C SER A 12 7.86 19.84 -4.60
N SER A 13 8.69 20.45 -3.74
CA SER A 13 9.24 21.80 -4.03
C SER A 13 10.22 21.81 -5.20
N LEU A 14 10.76 20.65 -5.56
CA LEU A 14 11.59 20.49 -6.75
C LEU A 14 10.68 20.44 -7.97
N CYS A 15 10.79 21.48 -8.80
CA CYS A 15 10.19 21.56 -10.13
C CYS A 15 11.24 21.16 -11.15
N GLY A 16 11.01 20.09 -11.90
CA GLY A 16 11.98 19.56 -12.86
C GLY A 16 11.38 19.29 -14.23
N VAL A 17 12.23 19.42 -15.24
CA VAL A 17 11.97 18.99 -16.62
C VAL A 17 13.15 18.12 -17.06
N ALA A 18 12.88 17.01 -17.73
CA ALA A 18 13.91 16.19 -18.35
C ALA A 18 13.54 15.79 -19.77
N LEU A 19 14.54 15.69 -20.64
CA LEU A 19 14.42 15.20 -22.00
C LEU A 19 15.24 13.93 -22.09
N LEU A 20 14.55 12.81 -22.30
CA LEU A 20 15.17 11.53 -22.60
C LEU A 20 15.18 11.33 -24.11
N SER A 21 16.37 11.06 -24.65
CA SER A 21 16.61 10.82 -26.06
C SER A 21 17.25 9.44 -26.23
N VAL A 22 16.69 8.61 -27.12
CA VAL A 22 17.31 7.34 -27.53
C VAL A 22 17.69 7.45 -29.00
N SER A 23 19.00 7.38 -29.28
CA SER A 23 19.51 7.35 -30.65
C SER A 23 20.61 6.29 -30.77
N GLY A 24 20.60 5.51 -31.84
CA GLY A 24 21.58 4.42 -32.03
C GLY A 24 21.62 3.38 -30.91
N GLY A 25 20.53 3.21 -30.16
CA GLY A 25 20.47 2.33 -28.98
C GLY A 25 21.08 2.91 -27.70
N GLN A 26 21.59 4.15 -27.73
CA GLN A 26 22.09 4.85 -26.56
C GLN A 26 21.02 5.77 -25.99
N THR A 27 20.84 5.72 -24.67
CA THR A 27 19.93 6.60 -23.94
C THR A 27 20.73 7.76 -23.34
N GLN A 28 20.30 8.99 -23.63
CA GLN A 28 20.80 10.22 -23.01
C GLN A 28 19.64 10.91 -22.29
N VAL A 29 19.90 11.43 -21.09
CA VAL A 29 18.97 12.28 -20.36
C VAL A 29 19.62 13.63 -20.10
N ARG A 30 18.87 14.70 -20.32
CA ARG A 30 19.22 16.06 -19.91
C ARG A 30 18.11 16.59 -19.03
N SER A 31 18.44 17.35 -17.99
CA SER A 31 17.43 17.89 -17.08
C SER A 31 17.74 19.31 -16.64
N LEU A 32 16.68 20.02 -16.30
CA LEU A 32 16.71 21.30 -15.60
C LEU A 32 15.82 21.19 -14.36
N GLY A 33 16.27 21.81 -13.27
CA GLY A 33 15.57 21.80 -12.00
C GLY A 33 15.56 23.18 -11.37
N HIS A 34 14.48 23.47 -10.65
CA HIS A 34 14.33 24.67 -9.82
C HIS A 34 13.66 24.27 -8.50
N ASP A 35 14.34 24.50 -7.38
CA ASP A 35 13.78 24.21 -6.04
C ASP A 35 13.18 25.49 -5.47
N ALA A 36 11.87 25.66 -5.66
CA ALA A 36 11.12 26.78 -5.09
C ALA A 36 9.63 26.45 -4.98
N VAL A 37 9.00 26.90 -3.89
CA VAL A 37 7.58 26.69 -3.65
C VAL A 37 6.75 27.75 -4.38
N GLY A 38 5.76 27.32 -5.17
CA GLY A 38 4.76 28.21 -5.78
C GLY A 38 5.13 28.79 -7.14
N GLU A 39 6.35 28.55 -7.62
CA GLU A 39 6.82 29.05 -8.93
C GLU A 39 6.65 28.05 -10.07
N HIS A 40 6.10 26.86 -9.81
CA HIS A 40 6.11 25.76 -10.77
C HIS A 40 5.46 26.15 -12.11
N ALA A 41 4.30 26.81 -12.07
CA ALA A 41 3.58 27.23 -13.28
C ALA A 41 4.35 28.23 -14.14
N GLN A 42 5.17 29.09 -13.51
CA GLN A 42 5.94 30.13 -14.20
C GLN A 42 7.24 29.58 -14.77
N ARG A 43 7.80 28.51 -14.19
CA ARG A 43 9.12 28.00 -14.55
C ARG A 43 9.09 26.78 -15.46
N LEU A 44 8.02 25.98 -15.43
CA LEU A 44 7.98 24.69 -16.13
C LEU A 44 8.14 24.83 -17.65
N LEU A 45 7.31 25.65 -18.31
CA LEU A 45 7.39 25.84 -19.76
C LEU A 45 8.70 26.52 -20.22
N PRO A 46 9.19 27.59 -19.56
CA PRO A 46 10.51 28.14 -19.90
C PRO A 46 11.65 27.13 -19.80
N MET A 47 11.63 26.23 -18.80
CA MET A 47 12.62 25.14 -18.71
C MET A 47 12.46 24.11 -19.83
N VAL A 48 11.23 23.81 -20.25
CA VAL A 48 10.98 22.96 -21.43
C VAL A 48 11.60 23.59 -22.69
N ASP A 49 11.35 24.87 -22.93
CA ASP A 49 11.88 25.57 -24.11
C ASP A 49 13.40 25.57 -24.12
N GLN A 50 14.01 25.97 -22.99
CA GLN A 50 15.46 25.96 -22.83
C GLN A 50 16.06 24.56 -23.10
N LEU A 51 15.47 23.51 -22.53
CA LEU A 51 16.00 22.15 -22.66
C LEU A 51 15.90 21.61 -24.09
N LEU A 52 14.80 21.91 -24.80
CA LEU A 52 14.61 21.54 -26.20
C LEU A 52 15.57 22.29 -27.12
N ASP A 53 15.76 23.59 -26.87
CA ASP A 53 16.70 24.43 -27.63
C ASP A 53 18.15 23.95 -27.46
N GLU A 54 18.58 23.65 -26.22
CA GLU A 54 19.91 23.11 -25.91
C GLU A 54 20.17 21.71 -26.50
N ALA A 55 19.10 20.94 -26.73
CA ALA A 55 19.16 19.62 -27.36
C ALA A 55 19.00 19.70 -28.89
N HIS A 56 18.65 20.86 -29.44
CA HIS A 56 18.27 21.06 -30.84
C HIS A 56 17.15 20.12 -31.29
N ILE A 57 16.16 19.90 -30.43
CA ILE A 57 14.99 19.05 -30.69
C ILE A 57 13.74 19.91 -30.79
N GLY A 58 13.07 19.88 -31.94
CA GLY A 58 11.77 20.53 -32.11
C GLY A 58 10.65 19.79 -31.36
N ARG A 59 9.63 20.51 -30.91
CA ARG A 59 8.47 19.93 -30.19
C ARG A 59 7.77 18.80 -30.95
N SER A 60 7.70 18.89 -32.28
CA SER A 60 7.10 17.85 -33.14
C SER A 60 7.91 16.55 -33.23
N GLN A 61 9.14 16.53 -32.70
CA GLN A 61 9.97 15.33 -32.62
C GLN A 61 9.74 14.56 -31.30
N LEU A 62 8.96 15.11 -30.37
CA LEU A 62 8.59 14.42 -29.15
C LEU A 62 7.62 13.28 -29.47
N ALA A 63 7.88 12.10 -28.92
CA ALA A 63 7.03 10.93 -29.08
C ALA A 63 5.96 10.82 -27.98
N ALA A 64 6.24 11.36 -26.79
CA ALA A 64 5.33 11.36 -25.66
C ALA A 64 5.70 12.45 -24.64
N ILE A 65 4.72 12.85 -23.83
CA ILE A 65 4.95 13.68 -22.64
C ILE A 65 4.70 12.84 -21.39
N ALA A 66 5.72 12.69 -20.55
CA ALA A 66 5.62 12.05 -19.26
C ALA A 66 5.42 13.07 -18.13
N PHE A 67 4.74 12.68 -17.06
CA PHE A 67 4.64 13.54 -15.89
C PHE A 67 4.57 12.77 -14.58
N GLY A 68 5.10 13.38 -13.53
CA GLY A 68 4.95 12.97 -12.14
C GLY A 68 3.48 13.02 -11.73
N GLN A 69 2.85 11.86 -11.65
CA GLN A 69 1.43 11.71 -11.36
C GLN A 69 1.11 12.00 -9.89
N GLY A 70 2.11 11.98 -9.01
CA GLY A 70 1.94 12.10 -7.56
C GLY A 70 2.03 10.75 -6.83
N PRO A 71 1.71 10.72 -5.52
CA PRO A 71 1.18 11.81 -4.70
C PRO A 71 2.17 12.96 -4.46
N GLY A 72 1.66 14.13 -4.06
CA GLY A 72 2.46 15.35 -3.90
C GLY A 72 1.61 16.59 -3.61
N GLY A 73 2.22 17.78 -3.73
CA GLY A 73 1.56 19.06 -3.55
C GLY A 73 0.45 19.30 -4.58
N PHE A 74 -0.76 19.58 -4.12
CA PHE A 74 -1.97 19.65 -4.95
C PHE A 74 -1.85 20.59 -6.16
N THR A 75 -1.34 21.81 -5.94
CA THR A 75 -1.12 22.79 -7.01
C THR A 75 -0.08 22.29 -8.00
N GLY A 76 1.03 21.74 -7.50
CA GLY A 76 2.11 21.21 -8.32
C GLY A 76 1.62 20.10 -9.25
N LEU A 77 0.91 19.09 -8.73
CA LEU A 77 0.41 17.98 -9.56
C LEU A 77 -0.50 18.44 -10.71
N ARG A 78 -1.33 19.46 -10.47
CA ARG A 78 -2.20 20.04 -11.51
C ARG A 78 -1.43 20.79 -12.58
N VAL A 79 -0.32 21.44 -12.22
CA VAL A 79 0.55 22.12 -13.17
C VAL A 79 1.20 21.11 -14.12
N ALA A 80 1.88 20.07 -13.60
CA ALA A 80 2.51 19.06 -14.45
C ALA A 80 1.49 18.32 -15.32
N CYS A 81 0.36 17.88 -14.75
CA CYS A 81 -0.69 17.20 -15.49
C CYS A 81 -1.27 18.12 -16.59
N GLY A 82 -1.67 19.35 -16.26
CA GLY A 82 -2.25 20.27 -17.23
C GLY A 82 -1.29 20.65 -18.36
N VAL A 83 -0.01 20.87 -18.06
CA VAL A 83 1.01 21.12 -19.09
C VAL A 83 1.23 19.89 -19.97
N ALA A 84 1.32 18.70 -19.37
CA ALA A 84 1.45 17.46 -20.14
C ALA A 84 0.26 17.26 -21.08
N GLN A 85 -0.96 17.42 -20.58
CA GLN A 85 -2.19 17.32 -21.38
C GLN A 85 -2.20 18.33 -22.52
N GLY A 86 -1.94 19.60 -22.23
CA GLY A 86 -1.97 20.66 -23.24
C GLY A 86 -0.93 20.46 -24.34
N MET A 87 0.30 20.12 -23.98
CA MET A 87 1.37 19.85 -24.95
C MET A 87 1.07 18.60 -25.78
N ALA A 88 0.67 17.50 -25.12
CA ALA A 88 0.41 16.24 -25.79
C ALA A 88 -0.80 16.34 -26.75
N TYR A 89 -1.85 17.05 -26.35
CA TYR A 89 -3.01 17.33 -27.19
C TYR A 89 -2.65 18.17 -28.43
N ALA A 90 -1.81 19.20 -28.25
CA ALA A 90 -1.39 20.05 -29.37
C ALA A 90 -0.48 19.33 -30.38
N LEU A 91 0.26 18.31 -29.93
CA LEU A 91 1.20 17.53 -30.74
C LEU A 91 0.60 16.21 -31.26
N ASP A 92 -0.63 15.87 -30.86
CA ASP A 92 -1.29 14.59 -31.15
C ASP A 92 -0.43 13.37 -30.73
N ILE A 93 0.15 13.45 -29.53
CA ILE A 93 1.00 12.41 -28.93
C ILE A 93 0.42 11.93 -27.59
N PRO A 94 0.75 10.70 -27.15
CA PRO A 94 0.24 10.19 -25.88
C PRO A 94 0.96 10.79 -24.66
N VAL A 95 0.36 10.55 -23.50
CA VAL A 95 0.89 10.93 -22.18
C VAL A 95 1.31 9.68 -21.40
N ILE A 96 2.35 9.80 -20.58
CA ILE A 96 2.85 8.73 -19.70
C ILE A 96 2.82 9.21 -18.23
N PRO A 97 1.78 8.86 -17.45
CA PRO A 97 1.71 9.16 -16.04
C PRO A 97 2.68 8.25 -15.26
N VAL A 98 3.56 8.85 -14.45
CA VAL A 98 4.55 8.12 -13.64
C VAL A 98 4.32 8.40 -12.16
N PRO A 99 4.09 7.40 -11.29
CA PRO A 99 3.95 7.63 -9.85
C PRO A 99 5.20 8.25 -9.24
N SER A 100 5.07 9.40 -8.56
CA SER A 100 6.22 10.15 -8.06
C SER A 100 6.99 9.39 -6.96
N LEU A 101 6.31 8.61 -6.12
CA LEU A 101 7.01 7.74 -5.15
C LEU A 101 7.79 6.61 -5.84
N LEU A 102 7.34 6.13 -7.01
CA LEU A 102 8.11 5.17 -7.80
C LEU A 102 9.36 5.84 -8.40
N ALA A 103 9.26 7.10 -8.82
CA ALA A 103 10.41 7.89 -9.26
C ALA A 103 11.45 8.11 -8.14
N VAL A 104 11.02 8.21 -6.87
CA VAL A 104 11.97 8.19 -5.73
C VAL A 104 12.67 6.83 -5.62
N ALA A 105 11.92 5.72 -5.73
CA ALA A 105 12.50 4.38 -5.68
C ALA A 105 13.49 4.09 -6.83
N GLU A 106 13.21 4.61 -8.03
CA GLU A 106 14.07 4.48 -9.22
C GLU A 106 15.46 5.10 -9.03
N GLN A 107 15.56 6.18 -8.26
CA GLN A 107 16.82 6.88 -8.02
C GLN A 107 17.76 6.14 -7.07
N ASP A 108 17.25 5.20 -6.28
CA ASP A 108 18.06 4.40 -5.36
C ASP A 108 18.83 3.32 -6.14
N GLY A 109 20.11 3.61 -6.42
CA GLY A 109 21.09 2.65 -6.95
C GLY A 109 21.48 1.52 -5.99
N GLY A 110 20.69 1.26 -4.94
CA GLY A 110 20.92 0.21 -3.96
C GLY A 110 20.88 -1.20 -4.56
N ALA A 111 21.53 -2.15 -3.88
CA ALA A 111 21.71 -3.55 -4.32
C ALA A 111 20.42 -4.15 -4.93
N GLY A 112 20.56 -4.79 -6.10
CA GLY A 112 19.51 -5.07 -7.09
C GLY A 112 18.28 -5.91 -6.66
N GLY A 113 18.18 -6.32 -5.39
CA GLY A 113 17.04 -7.06 -4.85
C GLY A 113 16.33 -6.40 -3.65
N ALA A 114 16.85 -5.29 -3.13
CA ALA A 114 16.28 -4.68 -1.92
C ALA A 114 14.88 -4.10 -2.19
N VAL A 115 13.96 -4.27 -1.24
CA VAL A 115 12.66 -3.60 -1.27
C VAL A 115 12.84 -2.13 -0.95
N ARG A 116 12.31 -1.25 -1.79
CA ARG A 116 12.33 0.20 -1.59
C ARG A 116 11.04 0.59 -0.91
N VAL A 117 11.16 1.21 0.25
CA VAL A 117 10.03 1.80 0.96
C VAL A 117 10.25 3.30 0.95
N VAL A 118 9.32 4.01 0.31
CA VAL A 118 9.41 5.46 0.15
C VAL A 118 8.48 6.11 1.15
N LEU A 119 9.02 7.01 1.97
CA LEU A 119 8.31 7.81 2.96
C LEU A 119 8.57 9.29 2.66
N GLN A 120 7.61 9.95 2.01
CA GLN A 120 7.71 11.36 1.62
C GLN A 120 6.88 12.24 2.54
N ASP A 121 7.40 13.40 2.95
CA ASP A 121 6.66 14.34 3.80
C ASP A 121 5.39 14.85 3.10
N ALA A 122 4.21 14.55 3.67
CA ALA A 122 2.92 15.02 3.17
C ALA A 122 2.43 16.30 3.89
N ARG A 123 3.28 16.88 4.76
CA ARG A 123 2.96 17.93 5.73
C ARG A 123 1.92 17.46 6.76
N MET A 124 1.54 18.34 7.68
CA MET A 124 0.45 18.10 8.64
C MET A 124 0.61 16.83 9.49
N ASN A 125 1.86 16.43 9.78
CA ASN A 125 2.19 15.22 10.51
C ASN A 125 1.70 13.94 9.81
N GLU A 126 1.76 13.94 8.49
CA GLU A 126 1.40 12.85 7.59
C GLU A 126 2.52 12.54 6.61
N VAL A 127 2.49 11.32 6.06
CA VAL A 127 3.50 10.77 5.16
C VAL A 127 2.82 10.11 3.97
N TYR A 128 3.33 10.39 2.77
CA TYR A 128 3.03 9.56 1.60
C TYR A 128 3.95 8.34 1.62
N ALA A 129 3.35 7.15 1.68
CA ALA A 129 4.06 5.89 1.81
C ALA A 129 3.79 4.95 0.62
N ALA A 130 4.83 4.28 0.13
CA ALA A 130 4.71 3.20 -0.87
C ALA A 130 5.85 2.19 -0.72
N ALA A 131 5.66 0.99 -1.25
CA ALA A 131 6.67 -0.07 -1.25
C ALA A 131 6.78 -0.79 -2.59
N TYR A 132 8.01 -0.94 -3.07
CA TYR A 132 8.33 -1.49 -4.38
C TYR A 132 9.44 -2.54 -4.29
N ARG A 133 9.30 -3.64 -5.03
CA ARG A 133 10.34 -4.66 -5.21
C ARG A 133 10.89 -4.57 -6.63
N PRO A 134 12.22 -4.50 -6.83
CA PRO A 134 12.80 -4.59 -8.17
C PRO A 134 12.56 -6.00 -8.74
N VAL A 135 12.19 -6.09 -10.02
CA VAL A 135 12.03 -7.36 -10.75
C VAL A 135 12.55 -7.15 -12.17
N ASP A 136 13.69 -7.76 -12.52
CA ASP A 136 14.26 -7.80 -13.87
C ASP A 136 14.19 -6.48 -14.64
N GLY A 137 14.72 -5.40 -14.05
CA GLY A 137 14.73 -4.07 -14.68
C GLY A 137 13.39 -3.32 -14.63
N SER A 138 12.40 -3.85 -13.90
CA SER A 138 11.10 -3.23 -13.62
C SER A 138 10.80 -3.23 -12.11
N TRP A 139 9.58 -2.84 -11.74
CA TRP A 139 9.12 -2.73 -10.36
C TRP A 139 7.81 -3.47 -10.13
N HIS A 140 7.80 -4.33 -9.12
CA HIS A 140 6.59 -4.89 -8.55
C HIS A 140 6.09 -4.02 -7.40
N VAL A 141 4.84 -3.55 -7.50
CA VAL A 141 4.20 -2.73 -6.46
C VAL A 141 3.70 -3.63 -5.33
N LEU A 142 4.40 -3.62 -4.20
CA LEU A 142 4.00 -4.35 -2.99
C LEU A 142 2.88 -3.62 -2.24
N CYS A 143 3.03 -2.30 -2.15
CA CYS A 143 2.04 -1.38 -1.62
C CYS A 143 2.01 -0.13 -2.52
N GLY A 144 0.84 0.15 -3.10
CA GLY A 144 0.59 1.40 -3.80
C GLY A 144 0.67 2.60 -2.85
N ALA A 145 0.69 3.81 -3.43
CA ALA A 145 0.79 5.04 -2.66
C ALA A 145 -0.39 5.19 -1.67
N ALA A 146 -0.06 5.45 -0.40
CA ALA A 146 -1.01 5.68 0.67
C ALA A 146 -0.64 6.96 1.44
N LEU A 147 -1.62 7.59 2.07
CA LEU A 147 -1.41 8.67 3.03
C LEU A 147 -1.57 8.09 4.44
N LEU A 148 -0.56 8.28 5.29
CA LEU A 148 -0.54 7.77 6.67
C LEU A 148 -0.28 8.92 7.64
N ASN A 149 -0.81 8.85 8.87
CA ASN A 149 -0.28 9.69 9.94
C ASN A 149 1.13 9.21 10.30
N VAL A 150 2.01 10.12 10.73
CA VAL A 150 3.38 9.77 11.16
C VAL A 150 3.38 8.68 12.24
N SER A 151 2.42 8.70 13.17
CA SER A 151 2.27 7.68 14.23
C SER A 151 2.01 6.27 13.69
N ASP A 152 1.42 6.16 12.50
CA ASP A 152 0.91 4.90 11.98
C ASP A 152 1.91 4.21 11.04
N VAL A 153 2.99 4.90 10.68
CA VAL A 153 4.05 4.38 9.80
C VAL A 153 4.70 3.12 10.39
N GLY A 154 4.89 3.05 11.71
CA GLY A 154 5.45 1.86 12.39
C GLY A 154 4.61 0.61 12.14
N VAL A 155 3.31 0.69 12.40
CA VAL A 155 2.36 -0.41 12.19
C VAL A 155 2.33 -0.81 10.71
N TRP A 156 2.27 0.17 9.80
CA TRP A 156 2.27 -0.10 8.37
C TRP A 156 3.55 -0.79 7.89
N LEU A 157 4.72 -0.38 8.41
CA LEU A 157 5.99 -1.03 8.12
C LEU A 157 6.01 -2.47 8.65
N GLU A 158 5.57 -2.72 9.88
CA GLU A 158 5.49 -4.07 10.43
C GLU A 158 4.60 -4.99 9.58
N GLN A 159 3.45 -4.49 9.12
CA GLN A 159 2.58 -5.20 8.19
C GLN A 159 3.27 -5.49 6.85
N LEU A 160 4.06 -4.56 6.31
CA LEU A 160 4.84 -4.81 5.09
C LEU A 160 5.93 -5.86 5.32
N ARG A 161 6.71 -5.74 6.40
CA ARG A 161 7.77 -6.70 6.79
C ARG A 161 7.19 -8.11 6.91
N TRP A 162 5.98 -8.20 7.45
CA TRP A 162 5.20 -9.41 7.55
C TRP A 162 4.86 -10.02 6.18
N ARG A 163 4.27 -9.23 5.26
CA ARG A 163 3.92 -9.70 3.90
C ARG A 163 5.15 -10.28 3.19
N LEU A 164 6.27 -9.58 3.30
CA LEU A 164 7.54 -9.98 2.68
C LEU A 164 8.10 -11.29 3.21
N ARG A 165 7.88 -11.61 4.50
CA ARG A 165 8.31 -12.89 5.08
C ARG A 165 7.47 -14.06 4.57
N VAL A 166 6.15 -13.88 4.51
CA VAL A 166 5.23 -14.94 4.11
C VAL A 166 5.35 -15.26 2.61
N GLU A 167 5.65 -14.26 1.79
CA GLU A 167 5.78 -14.44 0.34
C GLU A 167 7.15 -15.00 -0.10
N SER A 168 8.16 -15.01 0.78
CA SER A 168 9.49 -15.57 0.47
C SER A 168 9.54 -17.06 0.82
N ALA A 169 9.56 -17.92 -0.20
CA ALA A 169 9.80 -19.35 -0.02
C ALA A 169 11.29 -19.57 0.35
N ALA A 170 11.57 -19.82 1.65
CA ALA A 170 12.90 -19.84 2.27
C ALA A 170 13.60 -18.47 2.32
N PRO A 171 14.51 -18.19 3.28
CA PRO A 171 14.99 -16.84 3.52
C PRO A 171 16.33 -16.58 2.82
N PRO A 172 16.38 -15.88 1.67
CA PRO A 172 17.39 -14.85 1.56
C PRO A 172 17.05 -13.72 2.54
N LEU A 173 18.06 -13.10 3.11
CA LEU A 173 17.90 -11.85 3.86
C LEU A 173 17.19 -10.84 2.96
N VAL A 174 15.94 -10.49 3.28
CA VAL A 174 15.24 -9.42 2.55
C VAL A 174 15.72 -8.09 3.12
N SER A 175 16.39 -7.32 2.28
CA SER A 175 16.83 -5.96 2.62
C SER A 175 15.71 -4.96 2.29
N ILE A 176 15.38 -4.09 3.24
CA ILE A 176 14.51 -2.93 3.03
C ILE A 176 15.39 -1.68 3.03
N ARG A 177 15.24 -0.83 2.01
CA ARG A 177 15.81 0.52 1.96
C ARG A 177 14.71 1.54 2.16
N LEU A 178 14.81 2.30 3.24
CA LEU A 178 13.89 3.40 3.55
C LEU A 178 14.39 4.68 2.88
N LEU A 179 13.60 5.21 1.97
CA LEU A 179 13.87 6.39 1.13
C LEU A 179 12.87 7.51 1.44
N GLY A 180 13.13 8.69 0.88
CA GLY A 180 12.27 9.87 1.01
C GLY A 180 12.67 10.77 2.17
N ASP A 181 12.08 11.96 2.21
CA ASP A 181 12.45 13.04 3.14
C ASP A 181 11.65 13.06 4.46
N ALA A 182 10.63 12.21 4.62
CA ALA A 182 9.84 12.16 5.85
C ALA A 182 10.66 11.86 7.12
N PRO A 183 11.67 10.96 7.11
CA PRO A 183 12.50 10.72 8.30
C PRO A 183 13.31 11.94 8.76
N GLU A 184 13.61 12.89 7.85
CA GLU A 184 14.26 14.15 8.20
C GLU A 184 13.27 15.18 8.76
N ALA A 185 12.06 15.23 8.19
CA ALA A 185 10.99 16.08 8.69
C ALA A 185 10.46 15.64 10.07
N TYR A 186 10.47 14.34 10.35
CA TYR A 186 9.86 13.76 11.55
C TYR A 186 10.85 12.88 12.35
N PRO A 187 11.41 13.38 13.47
CA PRO A 187 12.39 12.64 14.28
C PRO A 187 11.91 11.27 14.78
N ALA A 188 10.61 11.12 15.06
CA ALA A 188 10.01 9.84 15.48
C ALA A 188 10.22 8.72 14.45
N LEU A 189 10.19 9.06 13.16
CA LEU A 189 10.44 8.10 12.08
C LEU A 189 11.92 7.73 11.99
N SER A 190 12.83 8.68 12.23
CA SER A 190 14.27 8.39 12.31
C SER A 190 14.57 7.37 13.41
N SER A 191 13.96 7.49 14.59
CA SER A 191 14.10 6.52 15.68
C SER A 191 13.53 5.15 15.32
N LEU A 192 12.36 5.11 14.68
CA LEU A 192 11.73 3.87 14.20
C LEU A 192 12.65 3.10 13.24
N VAL A 193 13.35 3.79 12.33
CA VAL A 193 14.33 3.17 11.41
C VAL A 193 15.46 2.48 12.17
N VAL A 194 15.88 3.03 13.31
CA VAL A 194 16.93 2.43 14.16
C VAL A 194 16.39 1.17 14.83
N THR A 195 15.21 1.23 15.45
CA THR A 195 14.60 0.09 16.15
C THR A 195 14.30 -1.09 15.21
N LEU A 196 13.92 -0.83 13.97
CA LEU A 196 13.59 -1.87 12.98
C LEU A 196 14.81 -2.62 12.41
N ARG A 197 16.04 -2.26 12.79
CA ARG A 197 17.28 -2.92 12.32
C ARG A 197 17.50 -4.32 12.91
N GLU A 198 16.87 -4.64 14.03
CA GLU A 198 17.31 -5.74 14.89
C GLU A 198 16.67 -7.11 14.61
N THR A 199 16.04 -7.33 13.44
CA THR A 199 15.43 -8.65 13.17
C THR A 199 16.29 -9.51 12.23
N PRO A 200 16.72 -10.73 12.65
CA PRO A 200 17.73 -11.53 11.93
C PRO A 200 17.42 -11.84 10.46
N SER A 201 16.15 -11.94 10.09
CA SER A 201 15.70 -12.30 8.74
C SER A 201 15.36 -11.10 7.85
N LEU A 202 15.47 -9.87 8.35
CA LEU A 202 15.11 -8.67 7.61
C LEU A 202 15.94 -7.45 8.05
N GLN A 203 16.83 -7.00 7.16
CA GLN A 203 17.67 -5.85 7.41
C GLN A 203 17.03 -4.58 6.86
N THR A 204 16.76 -3.61 7.73
CA THR A 204 16.27 -2.29 7.33
C THR A 204 17.44 -1.31 7.30
N VAL A 205 17.66 -0.65 6.17
CA VAL A 205 18.73 0.34 5.97
C VAL A 205 18.10 1.67 5.58
N ARG A 206 18.62 2.77 6.13
CA ARG A 206 18.25 4.12 5.70
C ARG A 206 18.99 4.42 4.40
N GLY A 207 18.27 4.72 3.33
CA GLY A 207 18.83 5.29 2.11
C GLY A 207 18.82 6.81 2.17
N ASP A 208 19.03 7.43 1.01
CA ASP A 208 19.14 8.87 0.89
C ASP A 208 17.77 9.56 1.02
N ALA A 209 17.76 10.75 1.61
CA ALA A 209 16.59 11.62 1.60
C ALA A 209 16.47 12.28 0.23
N GLN A 210 15.71 11.64 -0.65
CA GLN A 210 15.53 12.06 -2.03
C GLN A 210 14.06 12.35 -2.31
N ARG A 211 13.84 13.28 -3.22
CA ARG A 211 12.52 13.61 -3.79
C ARG A 211 12.45 13.08 -5.23
N ALA A 212 11.25 13.00 -5.79
CA ALA A 212 11.10 12.63 -7.19
C ALA A 212 11.80 13.66 -8.10
N THR A 213 12.57 13.19 -9.09
CA THR A 213 13.21 14.03 -10.10
C THR A 213 12.63 13.76 -11.48
N ALA A 214 12.70 14.75 -12.36
CA ALA A 214 12.25 14.60 -13.73
C ALA A 214 13.07 13.56 -14.52
N GLU A 215 14.35 13.36 -14.17
CA GLU A 215 15.20 12.32 -14.76
C GLU A 215 14.67 10.92 -14.45
N ALA A 216 14.32 10.66 -13.18
CA ALA A 216 13.74 9.39 -12.77
C ALA A 216 12.38 9.15 -13.43
N VAL A 217 11.56 10.20 -13.55
CA VAL A 217 10.30 10.14 -14.32
C VAL A 217 10.58 9.78 -15.78
N ALA A 218 11.60 10.36 -16.41
CA ALA A 218 11.95 10.07 -17.80
C ALA A 218 12.40 8.62 -18.00
N HIS A 219 13.23 8.08 -17.10
CA HIS A 219 13.66 6.67 -17.16
C HIS A 219 12.49 5.69 -17.00
N LEU A 220 11.59 5.94 -16.04
CA LEU A 220 10.38 5.13 -15.88
C LEU A 220 9.45 5.27 -17.10
N ALA A 221 9.36 6.47 -17.67
CA ALA A 221 8.55 6.71 -18.86
C ALA A 221 9.08 5.98 -20.10
N GLN A 222 10.40 5.85 -20.26
CA GLN A 222 10.99 5.01 -21.31
C GLN A 222 10.56 3.54 -21.17
N ARG A 223 10.53 3.00 -19.95
CA ARG A 223 10.07 1.62 -19.71
C ARG A 223 8.58 1.46 -20.01
N ALA A 224 7.76 2.40 -19.54
CA ALA A 224 6.32 2.42 -19.83
C ALA A 224 6.05 2.52 -21.33
N TRP A 225 6.79 3.36 -22.06
CA TRP A 225 6.71 3.46 -23.52
C TRP A 225 7.01 2.13 -24.22
N LEU A 226 8.11 1.47 -23.83
CA LEU A 226 8.47 0.16 -24.38
C LEU A 226 7.44 -0.94 -24.05
N ALA A 227 6.75 -0.82 -22.93
CA ALA A 227 5.64 -1.70 -22.54
C ALA A 227 4.29 -1.34 -23.19
N GLY A 228 4.20 -0.23 -23.94
CA GLY A 228 2.94 0.28 -24.50
C GLY A 228 2.00 0.90 -23.45
N GLU A 229 2.50 1.19 -22.25
CA GLU A 229 1.76 1.77 -21.12
C GLU A 229 1.67 3.28 -21.28
N THR A 230 0.78 3.73 -22.16
CA THR A 230 0.50 5.14 -22.41
C THR A 230 -1.00 5.43 -22.31
N VAL A 231 -1.36 6.69 -22.12
CA VAL A 231 -2.76 7.14 -22.07
C VAL A 231 -3.00 8.30 -23.03
N ALA A 232 -4.24 8.44 -23.50
CA ALA A 232 -4.68 9.62 -24.23
C ALA A 232 -4.60 10.87 -23.31
N PRO A 233 -4.32 12.07 -23.85
CA PRO A 233 -4.18 13.28 -23.03
C PRO A 233 -5.39 13.56 -22.12
N ASP A 234 -6.61 13.36 -22.59
CA ASP A 234 -7.85 13.58 -21.82
C ASP A 234 -8.04 12.59 -20.65
N ARG A 235 -7.32 11.47 -20.66
CA ARG A 235 -7.34 10.44 -19.60
C ARG A 235 -6.23 10.60 -18.57
N ALA A 236 -5.26 11.48 -18.81
CA ALA A 236 -4.21 11.77 -17.85
C ALA A 236 -4.80 12.48 -16.62
N VAL A 237 -4.59 11.91 -15.43
CA VAL A 237 -5.09 12.45 -14.17
C VAL A 237 -4.04 12.36 -13.07
N PRO A 238 -3.97 13.35 -12.15
CA PRO A 238 -3.17 13.23 -10.95
C PRO A 238 -3.62 12.08 -10.03
N LEU A 239 -2.68 11.50 -9.30
CA LEU A 239 -2.91 10.53 -8.26
C LEU A 239 -3.12 11.24 -6.92
N TYR A 240 -4.38 11.41 -6.52
CA TYR A 240 -4.75 11.92 -5.19
C TYR A 240 -4.94 10.76 -4.22
N VAL A 241 -4.16 10.73 -3.14
CA VAL A 241 -4.26 9.73 -2.06
C VAL A 241 -4.96 10.26 -0.80
N ARG A 242 -5.37 11.52 -0.81
CA ARG A 242 -6.20 12.11 0.25
C ARG A 242 -7.65 12.07 -0.19
N ASP A 243 -8.41 11.12 0.33
CA ASP A 243 -9.83 10.94 -0.02
C ASP A 243 -10.70 12.16 0.34
N LYS A 244 -10.34 12.87 1.42
CA LYS A 244 -11.11 14.01 1.92
C LYS A 244 -10.21 15.21 2.20
N VAL A 245 -10.40 16.27 1.42
CA VAL A 245 -9.61 17.51 1.52
C VAL A 245 -10.28 18.60 2.36
N ALA A 246 -11.57 18.46 2.70
CA ALA A 246 -12.31 19.42 3.52
C ALA A 246 -13.47 18.75 4.28
N TYR A 247 -13.77 19.25 5.49
CA TYR A 247 -15.01 18.95 6.20
C TYR A 247 -16.19 19.69 5.56
N THR A 248 -17.34 19.01 5.51
CA THR A 248 -18.62 19.62 5.13
C THR A 248 -19.07 20.66 6.15
N THR A 249 -20.01 21.54 5.78
CA THR A 249 -20.57 22.55 6.69
C THR A 249 -21.11 21.91 7.98
N VAL A 250 -21.86 20.81 7.85
CA VAL A 250 -22.43 20.06 8.99
C VAL A 250 -21.34 19.49 9.90
N GLU A 251 -20.22 19.04 9.35
CA GLU A 251 -19.10 18.53 10.13
C GLU A 251 -18.36 19.65 10.86
N ARG A 252 -18.22 20.81 10.23
CA ARG A 252 -17.65 22.01 10.86
C ARG A 252 -18.53 22.53 11.99
N GLU A 253 -19.86 22.48 11.82
CA GLU A 253 -20.83 22.79 12.86
C GLU A 253 -20.75 21.82 14.04
N LYS A 254 -20.34 20.56 13.79
CA LYS A 254 -20.02 19.57 14.84
C LYS A 254 -18.63 19.78 15.47
N GLY A 255 -17.96 20.89 15.18
CA GLY A 255 -16.66 21.26 15.74
C GLY A 255 -15.45 20.70 14.98
N LEU A 256 -15.63 20.04 13.83
CA LEU A 256 -14.51 19.55 13.02
C LEU A 256 -13.90 20.70 12.20
N GLY A 257 -12.73 21.18 12.62
CA GLY A 257 -11.96 22.22 11.93
C GLY A 257 -10.69 21.68 11.25
N GLY A 258 -10.10 22.47 10.35
CA GLY A 258 -8.87 22.12 9.64
C GLY A 258 -9.07 21.12 8.49
N ASN A 259 -7.98 20.50 8.06
CA ASN A 259 -8.02 19.47 7.02
C ASN A 259 -8.35 18.10 7.63
N PRO A 260 -9.21 17.29 6.98
CA PRO A 260 -9.40 15.90 7.37
C PRO A 260 -8.06 15.16 7.37
N LYS A 261 -7.77 14.48 8.48
CA LYS A 261 -6.57 13.68 8.64
C LYS A 261 -6.62 12.43 7.76
N ALA A 262 -5.45 11.91 7.43
CA ALA A 262 -5.25 10.58 6.90
C ALA A 262 -6.05 9.58 7.74
N GLN A 263 -6.82 8.72 7.07
CA GLN A 263 -7.45 7.61 7.77
C GLN A 263 -6.32 6.73 8.33
N ALA A 264 -6.40 6.45 9.63
CA ALA A 264 -5.48 5.51 10.24
C ALA A 264 -5.56 4.18 9.47
N PRO A 265 -4.42 3.56 9.13
CA PRO A 265 -4.45 2.21 8.60
C PRO A 265 -5.07 1.29 9.65
N VAL A 266 -5.70 0.22 9.18
CA VAL A 266 -6.24 -0.81 10.07
C VAL A 266 -5.07 -1.51 10.75
N ALA A 267 -4.93 -1.32 12.06
CA ALA A 267 -3.90 -1.96 12.87
C ALA A 267 -4.43 -3.30 13.40
N ILE A 268 -3.70 -4.39 13.17
CA ILE A 268 -4.00 -5.67 13.82
C ILE A 268 -3.11 -5.78 15.05
N VAL A 269 -3.73 -5.80 16.23
CA VAL A 269 -3.03 -5.87 17.51
C VAL A 269 -3.57 -7.01 18.37
N PRO A 270 -2.77 -7.59 19.29
CA PRO A 270 -3.27 -8.62 20.20
C PRO A 270 -4.45 -8.12 21.02
N MET A 271 -5.52 -8.90 21.05
CA MET A 271 -6.70 -8.62 21.88
C MET A 271 -6.32 -8.64 23.35
N GLN A 272 -6.70 -7.60 24.08
CA GLN A 272 -6.49 -7.52 25.53
C GLN A 272 -7.78 -7.84 26.30
N MET A 273 -7.66 -8.17 27.59
CA MET A 273 -8.84 -8.36 28.45
C MET A 273 -9.78 -7.14 28.47
N ALA A 274 -9.22 -5.94 28.33
CA ALA A 274 -9.98 -4.69 28.24
C ALA A 274 -10.85 -4.58 26.97
N ASP A 275 -10.52 -5.34 25.91
CA ASP A 275 -11.21 -5.26 24.62
C ASP A 275 -12.45 -6.17 24.54
N VAL A 276 -12.58 -7.12 25.48
CA VAL A 276 -13.56 -8.21 25.40
C VAL A 276 -15.00 -7.70 25.34
N SER A 277 -15.33 -6.63 26.07
CA SER A 277 -16.68 -6.07 26.06
C SER A 277 -17.07 -5.51 24.70
N GLU A 278 -16.15 -4.78 24.04
CA GLU A 278 -16.35 -4.22 22.70
C GLU A 278 -16.38 -5.32 21.64
N VAL A 279 -15.48 -6.30 21.72
CA VAL A 279 -15.43 -7.46 20.81
C VAL A 279 -16.70 -8.29 20.87
N ALA A 280 -17.20 -8.59 22.08
CA ALA A 280 -18.44 -9.34 22.26
C ALA A 280 -19.66 -8.58 21.69
N SER A 281 -19.65 -7.24 21.77
CA SER A 281 -20.68 -6.39 21.15
C SER A 281 -20.62 -6.46 19.61
N ILE A 282 -19.41 -6.43 19.04
CA ILE A 282 -19.22 -6.60 17.59
C ILE A 282 -19.77 -7.96 17.15
N GLU A 283 -19.40 -9.04 17.84
CA GLU A 283 -19.86 -10.41 17.55
C GLU A 283 -21.39 -10.50 17.58
N ALA A 284 -22.03 -9.96 18.63
CA ALA A 284 -23.48 -9.92 18.76
C ALA A 284 -24.18 -9.11 17.66
N SER A 285 -23.50 -8.14 17.05
CA SER A 285 -24.05 -7.34 15.95
C SER A 285 -24.00 -8.03 14.59
N VAL A 286 -23.16 -9.06 14.42
CA VAL A 286 -22.93 -9.69 13.11
C VAL A 286 -23.28 -11.18 13.06
N GLN A 287 -23.41 -11.85 14.21
CA GLN A 287 -23.78 -13.27 14.30
C GLN A 287 -25.17 -13.46 14.88
N ALA A 288 -25.92 -14.42 14.31
CA ALA A 288 -27.23 -14.81 14.83
C ALA A 288 -27.15 -15.57 16.16
N PHE A 289 -26.02 -16.24 16.43
CA PHE A 289 -25.76 -17.00 17.64
C PHE A 289 -24.34 -16.66 18.16
N PRO A 290 -24.15 -15.48 18.75
CA PRO A 290 -22.84 -14.93 19.05
C PRO A 290 -22.17 -15.59 20.26
N TRP A 291 -20.84 -15.59 20.28
CA TRP A 291 -20.08 -15.83 21.50
C TRP A 291 -20.34 -14.74 22.55
N THR A 292 -20.37 -15.14 23.82
CA THR A 292 -20.50 -14.21 24.94
C THR A 292 -19.15 -13.66 25.37
N ALA A 293 -19.15 -12.55 26.13
CA ALA A 293 -17.94 -12.03 26.77
C ALA A 293 -17.27 -13.04 27.73
N GLY A 294 -18.00 -14.06 28.22
CA GLY A 294 -17.40 -15.19 28.95
C GLY A 294 -16.52 -16.03 28.04
N ASN A 295 -17.05 -16.45 26.89
CA ASN A 295 -16.31 -17.28 25.93
C ASN A 295 -15.02 -16.62 25.44
N PHE A 296 -15.03 -15.31 25.20
CA PHE A 296 -13.81 -14.58 24.84
C PHE A 296 -12.78 -14.54 25.97
N ARG A 297 -13.20 -14.34 27.23
CA ARG A 297 -12.27 -14.37 28.38
C ARG A 297 -11.66 -15.75 28.54
N ASP A 298 -12.48 -16.80 28.49
CA ASP A 298 -12.01 -18.18 28.61
C ASP A 298 -10.99 -18.52 27.50
N ALA A 299 -11.23 -18.06 26.27
CA ALA A 299 -10.31 -18.26 25.16
C ALA A 299 -8.97 -17.54 25.36
N LEU A 300 -8.98 -16.29 25.84
CA LEU A 300 -7.76 -15.54 26.15
C LEU A 300 -6.96 -16.20 27.28
N GLU A 301 -7.63 -16.66 28.35
CA GLU A 301 -7.02 -17.37 29.46
C GLU A 301 -6.42 -18.72 29.04
N ALA A 302 -7.07 -19.41 28.09
CA ALA A 302 -6.58 -20.64 27.48
C ALA A 302 -5.42 -20.44 26.48
N GLY A 303 -5.00 -19.18 26.24
CA GLY A 303 -3.88 -18.86 25.36
C GLY A 303 -4.22 -18.95 23.86
N TYR A 304 -5.48 -18.76 23.48
CA TYR A 304 -5.86 -18.72 22.06
C TYR A 304 -5.26 -17.48 21.39
N GLY A 305 -4.95 -17.60 20.11
CA GLY A 305 -4.56 -16.47 19.28
C GLY A 305 -5.74 -15.53 19.06
N ALA A 306 -5.69 -14.33 19.65
CA ALA A 306 -6.79 -13.37 19.59
C ALA A 306 -6.26 -12.00 19.15
N TRP A 307 -6.89 -11.41 18.13
CA TRP A 307 -6.48 -10.11 17.60
C TRP A 307 -7.68 -9.23 17.29
N VAL A 308 -7.48 -7.92 17.43
CA VAL A 308 -8.46 -6.88 17.08
C VAL A 308 -7.91 -6.03 15.94
N ALA A 309 -8.79 -5.68 15.01
CA ALA A 309 -8.54 -4.70 13.97
C ALA A 309 -8.98 -3.33 14.48
N ARG A 310 -8.04 -2.39 14.63
CA ARG A 310 -8.31 -1.03 15.09
C ARG A 310 -8.20 -0.01 13.98
N LEU A 311 -9.12 0.96 14.01
CA LEU A 311 -9.07 2.19 13.23
C LEU A 311 -8.96 3.36 14.21
N GLY A 312 -7.73 3.80 14.49
CA GLY A 312 -7.46 4.66 15.65
C GLY A 312 -7.71 3.90 16.95
N GLU A 313 -8.52 4.46 17.85
CA GLU A 313 -8.87 3.79 19.12
C GLU A 313 -10.01 2.78 18.96
N ARG A 314 -10.84 2.90 17.92
CA ARG A 314 -12.04 2.08 17.72
C ARG A 314 -11.69 0.68 17.21
N ILE A 315 -12.29 -0.36 17.80
CA ILE A 315 -12.24 -1.71 17.24
C ILE A 315 -13.28 -1.82 16.12
N VAL A 316 -12.82 -2.21 14.93
CA VAL A 316 -13.66 -2.36 13.73
C VAL A 316 -13.84 -3.81 13.30
N GLY A 317 -13.11 -4.74 13.92
CA GLY A 317 -13.23 -6.17 13.70
C GLY A 317 -12.29 -6.95 14.61
N PHE A 318 -12.40 -8.27 14.59
CA PHE A 318 -11.53 -9.16 15.36
C PHE A 318 -11.41 -10.53 14.70
N SER A 319 -10.43 -11.31 15.16
CA SER A 319 -10.25 -12.70 14.80
C SER A 319 -9.78 -13.51 16.00
N LEU A 320 -10.23 -14.76 16.09
CA LEU A 320 -9.83 -15.72 17.11
C LEU A 320 -9.41 -17.03 16.44
N ALA A 321 -8.24 -17.53 16.80
CA ALA A 321 -7.69 -18.78 16.32
C ALA A 321 -7.18 -19.64 17.48
N MET A 322 -7.34 -20.94 17.35
CA MET A 322 -6.76 -21.94 18.25
C MET A 322 -5.65 -22.69 17.51
N PHE A 323 -4.48 -22.81 18.14
CA PHE A 323 -3.34 -23.53 17.59
C PHE A 323 -3.30 -24.94 18.15
N ALA A 324 -3.75 -25.92 17.35
CA ALA A 324 -3.61 -27.33 17.66
C ALA A 324 -2.27 -27.87 17.13
N PRO A 325 -1.80 -29.06 17.57
CA PRO A 325 -0.47 -29.56 17.22
C PRO A 325 -0.15 -29.62 15.72
N ASP A 326 -1.13 -29.90 14.86
CA ASP A 326 -0.91 -30.11 13.42
C ASP A 326 -1.65 -29.11 12.52
N ILE A 327 -2.44 -28.20 13.10
CA ILE A 327 -3.34 -27.30 12.37
C ILE A 327 -3.78 -26.11 13.22
N ALA A 328 -3.92 -24.94 12.60
CA ALA A 328 -4.63 -23.82 13.22
C ALA A 328 -6.12 -23.86 12.86
N HIS A 329 -6.97 -23.64 13.85
CA HIS A 329 -8.41 -23.47 13.67
C HIS A 329 -8.76 -21.99 13.77
N LEU A 330 -9.20 -21.37 12.69
CA LEU A 330 -9.82 -20.04 12.72
C LEU A 330 -11.25 -20.20 13.24
N LEU A 331 -11.46 -19.83 14.50
CA LEU A 331 -12.73 -20.03 15.21
C LEU A 331 -13.74 -18.94 14.89
N LEU A 332 -13.30 -17.67 14.95
CA LEU A 332 -14.15 -16.51 14.71
C LEU A 332 -13.40 -15.47 13.88
N ILE A 333 -14.13 -14.81 12.99
CA ILE A 333 -13.67 -13.60 12.32
C ILE A 333 -14.88 -12.73 12.01
N ALA A 334 -14.80 -11.47 12.42
CA ALA A 334 -15.91 -10.53 12.34
C ALA A 334 -15.42 -9.12 12.04
N VAL A 335 -16.21 -8.38 11.27
CA VAL A 335 -15.95 -6.99 10.91
C VAL A 335 -17.26 -6.22 10.95
N LEU A 336 -17.25 -5.05 11.60
CA LEU A 336 -18.42 -4.17 11.67
C LEU A 336 -18.92 -3.77 10.27
N PRO A 337 -20.25 -3.67 10.06
CA PRO A 337 -20.82 -3.38 8.73
C PRO A 337 -20.26 -2.13 8.04
N ASP A 338 -19.97 -1.06 8.77
CA ASP A 338 -19.41 0.19 8.26
C ASP A 338 -17.91 0.11 7.93
N ALA A 339 -17.24 -0.97 8.35
CA ALA A 339 -15.85 -1.28 8.07
C ALA A 339 -15.67 -2.43 7.05
N GLN A 340 -16.77 -3.07 6.62
CA GLN A 340 -16.73 -4.12 5.59
C GLN A 340 -16.39 -3.55 4.21
N ARG A 341 -15.88 -4.43 3.33
CA ARG A 341 -15.43 -4.10 1.96
C ARG A 341 -14.29 -3.06 1.89
N LYS A 342 -13.66 -2.72 3.02
CA LYS A 342 -12.47 -1.86 3.13
C LYS A 342 -11.19 -2.66 3.40
N GLY A 343 -11.19 -3.97 3.14
CA GLY A 343 -10.04 -4.85 3.33
C GLY A 343 -9.79 -5.37 4.75
N VAL A 344 -10.48 -4.85 5.78
CA VAL A 344 -10.29 -5.24 7.20
C VAL A 344 -10.30 -6.76 7.42
N GLY A 345 -11.34 -7.45 6.93
CA GLY A 345 -11.47 -8.90 7.11
C GLY A 345 -10.37 -9.68 6.39
N TYR A 346 -9.88 -9.16 5.26
CA TYR A 346 -8.72 -9.74 4.59
C TYR A 346 -7.45 -9.57 5.40
N THR A 347 -7.23 -8.39 5.99
CA THR A 347 -6.07 -8.13 6.87
C THR A 347 -6.08 -9.04 8.10
N LEU A 348 -7.24 -9.23 8.75
CA LEU A 348 -7.41 -10.15 9.88
C LEU A 348 -7.10 -11.60 9.48
N LEU A 349 -7.72 -12.10 8.40
CA LEU A 349 -7.48 -13.47 7.92
C LEU A 349 -6.01 -13.70 7.60
N ARG A 350 -5.38 -12.75 6.92
CA ARG A 350 -3.96 -12.80 6.59
C ARG A 350 -3.10 -12.86 7.85
N HIS A 351 -3.40 -12.04 8.86
CA HIS A 351 -2.70 -12.10 10.14
C HIS A 351 -2.78 -13.50 10.78
N CYS A 352 -3.96 -14.12 10.80
CA CYS A 352 -4.13 -15.48 11.30
C CYS A 352 -3.31 -16.52 10.49
N GLU A 353 -3.27 -16.42 9.16
CA GLU A 353 -2.44 -17.29 8.32
C GLU A 353 -0.95 -17.21 8.71
N TYR A 354 -0.46 -16.04 9.07
CA TYR A 354 0.94 -15.92 9.50
C TYR A 354 1.19 -16.44 10.89
N GLU A 355 0.31 -16.16 11.84
CA GLU A 355 0.51 -16.70 13.19
C GLU A 355 0.51 -18.23 13.12
N THR A 356 -0.32 -18.82 12.24
CA THR A 356 -0.25 -20.24 11.89
C THR A 356 1.15 -20.66 11.39
N VAL A 357 1.73 -19.94 10.43
CA VAL A 357 3.10 -20.23 9.94
C VAL A 357 4.16 -20.01 11.01
N ARG A 358 4.01 -18.99 11.89
CA ARG A 358 4.93 -18.75 13.02
C ARG A 358 4.91 -19.87 14.05
N HIS A 359 3.76 -20.49 14.23
CA HIS A 359 3.60 -21.69 15.05
C HIS A 359 4.05 -22.97 14.31
N GLU A 360 4.69 -22.85 13.14
CA GLU A 360 5.18 -23.96 12.31
C GLU A 360 4.07 -24.93 11.86
N LEU A 361 2.83 -24.44 11.76
CA LEU A 361 1.68 -25.23 11.36
C LEU A 361 1.47 -25.16 9.84
N PRO A 362 1.32 -26.30 9.15
CA PRO A 362 1.32 -26.33 7.68
C PRO A 362 -0.03 -25.95 7.07
N ARG A 363 -1.05 -25.72 7.90
CA ARG A 363 -2.43 -25.52 7.44
C ARG A 363 -3.26 -24.78 8.46
N ILE A 364 -4.25 -24.08 7.93
CA ILE A 364 -5.31 -23.40 8.68
C ILE A 364 -6.66 -23.88 8.18
N MET A 365 -7.57 -24.14 9.11
CA MET A 365 -8.93 -24.63 8.84
C MET A 365 -9.96 -23.72 9.49
N LEU A 366 -11.14 -23.65 8.88
CA LEU A 366 -12.29 -22.94 9.39
C LEU A 366 -13.58 -23.70 9.08
N GLU A 367 -14.61 -23.41 9.86
CA GLU A 367 -15.98 -23.78 9.57
C GLU A 367 -16.78 -22.57 9.07
N VAL A 368 -17.59 -22.76 8.02
CA VAL A 368 -18.46 -21.72 7.47
C VAL A 368 -19.84 -22.28 7.12
N ARG A 369 -20.88 -21.48 7.33
CA ARG A 369 -22.26 -21.82 6.90
C ARG A 369 -22.34 -21.87 5.37
N PRO A 370 -22.85 -22.96 4.76
CA PRO A 370 -23.09 -23.02 3.32
C PRO A 370 -23.98 -21.89 2.81
N SER A 371 -24.97 -21.46 3.60
CA SER A 371 -25.86 -20.33 3.27
C SER A 371 -25.16 -18.97 3.26
N ASN A 372 -23.96 -18.84 3.84
CA ASN A 372 -23.19 -17.60 3.82
C ASN A 372 -22.29 -17.56 2.58
N GLU A 373 -22.91 -17.45 1.40
CA GLU A 373 -22.23 -17.44 0.10
C GLU A 373 -21.12 -16.40 0.01
N ARG A 374 -21.30 -15.23 0.66
CA ARG A 374 -20.30 -14.17 0.70
C ARG A 374 -19.04 -14.60 1.45
N ALA A 375 -19.18 -15.26 2.60
CA ALA A 375 -18.04 -15.77 3.36
C ALA A 375 -17.37 -16.93 2.63
N VAL A 376 -18.15 -17.86 2.06
CA VAL A 376 -17.62 -18.97 1.25
C VAL A 376 -16.78 -18.44 0.08
N ALA A 377 -17.32 -17.50 -0.71
CA ALA A 377 -16.59 -16.89 -1.82
C ALA A 377 -15.36 -16.10 -1.32
N PHE A 378 -15.45 -15.44 -0.17
CA PHE A 378 -14.34 -14.73 0.44
C PHE A 378 -13.16 -15.68 0.74
N TYR A 379 -13.41 -16.86 1.32
CA TYR A 379 -12.37 -17.84 1.62
C TYR A 379 -11.87 -18.56 0.36
N ALA A 380 -12.76 -18.98 -0.53
CA ALA A 380 -12.41 -19.67 -1.78
C ALA A 380 -11.46 -18.83 -2.65
N ASN A 381 -11.76 -17.53 -2.82
CA ASN A 381 -10.89 -16.59 -3.55
C ASN A 381 -9.51 -16.37 -2.90
N ARG A 382 -9.29 -16.90 -1.70
CA ARG A 382 -8.04 -16.78 -0.94
C ARG A 382 -7.32 -18.12 -0.77
N GLY A 383 -7.75 -19.13 -1.52
CA GLY A 383 -7.10 -20.44 -1.60
C GLY A 383 -7.55 -21.43 -0.53
N TYR A 384 -8.64 -21.17 0.17
CA TYR A 384 -9.27 -22.18 1.02
C TYR A 384 -10.13 -23.11 0.17
N VAL A 385 -9.98 -24.41 0.37
CA VAL A 385 -10.69 -25.45 -0.36
C VAL A 385 -11.66 -26.14 0.59
N HIS A 386 -12.87 -26.45 0.12
CA HIS A 386 -13.83 -27.25 0.87
C HIS A 386 -13.33 -28.69 0.98
N MET A 387 -13.09 -29.16 2.20
CA MET A 387 -12.55 -30.50 2.48
C MET A 387 -13.61 -31.48 2.93
N ASN A 388 -14.55 -31.03 3.76
CA ASN A 388 -15.56 -31.89 4.37
C ASN A 388 -16.78 -31.08 4.87
N THR A 389 -17.85 -31.76 5.27
CA THR A 389 -19.07 -31.15 5.79
C THR A 389 -19.42 -31.76 7.15
N ARG A 390 -19.59 -30.93 8.18
CA ARG A 390 -20.17 -31.35 9.47
C ARG A 390 -21.68 -31.18 9.42
N LYS A 391 -22.40 -32.29 9.56
CA LYS A 391 -23.87 -32.28 9.50
C LYS A 391 -24.48 -31.64 10.73
N GLY A 392 -25.48 -30.79 10.52
CA GLY A 392 -26.26 -30.14 11.58
C GLY A 392 -25.36 -29.42 12.59
N TYR A 393 -24.32 -28.72 12.16
CA TYR A 393 -23.37 -28.08 13.06
C TYR A 393 -23.90 -26.76 13.61
N TYR A 394 -24.44 -25.90 12.76
CA TYR A 394 -24.89 -24.59 13.18
C TYR A 394 -26.37 -24.59 13.56
N PRO A 395 -26.77 -23.92 14.66
CA PRO A 395 -28.18 -23.71 14.94
C PRO A 395 -28.81 -22.80 13.88
N THR A 396 -30.07 -23.08 13.54
CA THR A 396 -30.96 -22.16 12.82
C THR A 396 -32.14 -21.80 13.71
N GLY A 397 -32.85 -20.70 13.40
CA GLY A 397 -34.05 -20.34 14.14
C GLY A 397 -35.10 -21.46 14.09
N GLY A 398 -35.83 -21.69 15.17
CA GLY A 398 -36.89 -22.72 15.22
C GLY A 398 -36.45 -24.14 15.56
N GLY A 399 -35.21 -24.36 16.00
CA GLY A 399 -34.71 -25.67 16.48
C GLY A 399 -34.13 -26.57 15.39
N GLU A 400 -34.14 -26.12 14.13
CA GLU A 400 -33.43 -26.76 13.04
C GLU A 400 -31.92 -26.48 13.12
N ARG A 401 -31.13 -27.23 12.33
CA ARG A 401 -29.67 -27.05 12.25
C ARG A 401 -29.22 -27.09 10.80
N GLU A 402 -28.24 -26.24 10.49
CA GLU A 402 -27.57 -26.17 9.20
C GLU A 402 -26.20 -26.87 9.30
N ASP A 403 -25.77 -27.46 8.20
CA ASP A 403 -24.43 -28.02 8.06
C ASP A 403 -23.34 -26.94 8.15
N ALA A 404 -22.10 -27.34 8.41
CA ALA A 404 -20.93 -26.49 8.27
C ALA A 404 -19.98 -27.07 7.22
N TRP A 405 -19.56 -26.24 6.27
CA TRP A 405 -18.46 -26.58 5.40
C TRP A 405 -17.15 -26.33 6.14
N ILE A 406 -16.31 -27.38 6.19
CA ILE A 406 -14.94 -27.30 6.65
C ILE A 406 -14.09 -26.89 5.45
N MET A 407 -13.49 -25.72 5.51
CA MET A 407 -12.55 -25.23 4.50
C MET A 407 -11.14 -25.18 5.06
N GLU A 408 -10.16 -25.60 4.27
CA GLU A 408 -8.74 -25.65 4.67
C GLU A 408 -7.86 -24.96 3.63
N LYS A 409 -6.79 -24.34 4.09
CA LYS A 409 -5.71 -23.83 3.25
C LYS A 409 -4.37 -24.36 3.74
N VAL A 410 -3.61 -24.96 2.83
CA VAL A 410 -2.21 -25.33 3.04
C VAL A 410 -1.35 -24.08 2.94
N LEU A 411 -0.49 -23.87 3.92
CA LEU A 411 0.40 -22.72 4.03
C LEU A 411 1.85 -23.19 3.81
N LYS A 412 2.62 -22.40 3.06
CA LYS A 412 4.04 -22.70 2.82
C LYS A 412 4.85 -22.34 4.05
N ILE A 413 5.35 -23.35 4.77
CA ILE A 413 6.35 -23.16 5.84
C ILE A 413 7.74 -23.09 5.19
N ALA A 414 8.53 -22.09 5.54
CA ALA A 414 9.94 -22.02 5.14
C ALA A 414 10.72 -23.13 5.86
N GLY A 415 10.99 -24.25 5.17
CA GLY A 415 11.86 -25.32 5.68
C GLY A 415 11.39 -26.78 5.48
N GLY A 416 10.20 -27.03 4.95
CA GLY A 416 9.72 -28.40 4.73
C GLY A 416 10.27 -29.00 3.44
N HIS A 417 11.32 -29.83 3.53
CA HIS A 417 11.55 -30.89 2.54
C HIS A 417 10.50 -31.97 2.75
N GLY A 418 9.59 -32.11 1.79
CA GLY A 418 8.62 -33.19 1.68
C GLY A 418 8.11 -33.26 0.26
#